data_AF-A0A1X1YQX0-F1
#
_entry.id   AF-A0A1X1YQX0-F1
#
_cell.length_a   1.000
_cell.length_b   1.000
_cell.length_c   1.000
_cell.angle_alpha   90.00
_cell.angle_beta   90.00
_cell.angle_gamma   90.00
#
_symmetry.space_group_name_H-M   'P 1'
#
loop_
_entity.id
_entity.type
_entity.pdbx_description
1 polymer ?
#
loop_
_entity_poly.entity_id
_entity_poly.type
_entity_poly.pdbx_seq_one_letter_code
_entity_poly.pdbx_strand_id
1 'polypeptide(L)' 'MAEAATGQRALATTSGVAHTTIGRILAGTVLCDIGSLARLEDALGRTIWPEHGRTPNRRSVTRRATA' A
#
# COMPACT_ATOMS: atom_id res chain seq x y z
N MET A 1 -16.19 5.56 0.83
CA MET A 1 -15.17 4.76 0.13
C MET A 1 -14.04 5.72 -0.21
N ALA A 2 -13.10 5.92 0.72
CA ALA A 2 -11.94 6.76 0.45
C ALA A 2 -10.93 5.89 -0.28
N GLU A 3 -11.11 5.77 -1.59
CA GLU A 3 -10.04 5.33 -2.48
C GLU A 3 -8.92 6.33 -2.27
N ALA A 4 -7.86 5.92 -1.58
CA ALA A 4 -6.68 6.75 -1.43
C ALA A 4 -6.13 6.96 -2.85
N ALA A 5 -6.52 8.06 -3.49
CA ALA A 5 -5.97 8.53 -4.75
C ALA A 5 -4.55 9.06 -4.52
N THR A 6 -3.72 8.28 -3.82
CA THR A 6 -2.29 8.52 -3.74
C THR A 6 -1.73 8.26 -5.13
N GLY A 7 -1.51 9.32 -5.89
CA GLY A 7 -0.97 9.21 -7.24
C GLY A 7 0.35 8.43 -7.22
N GLN A 8 0.59 7.61 -8.25
CA GLN A 8 1.77 6.72 -8.34
C GLN A 8 3.10 7.44 -8.11
N ARG A 9 3.18 8.72 -8.49
CA ARG A 9 4.35 9.58 -8.23
C ARG A 9 4.52 9.91 -6.76
N ALA A 10 3.44 10.26 -6.06
CA ALA A 10 3.48 10.51 -4.62
C ALA A 10 3.86 9.23 -3.86
N LEU A 11 3.29 8.08 -4.27
CA LEU A 11 3.63 6.78 -3.69
C LEU A 11 5.09 6.39 -3.95
N ALA A 12 5.62 6.70 -5.13
CA ALA A 12 7.03 6.47 -5.43
C ALA A 12 7.95 7.30 -4.53
N THR A 13 7.61 8.56 -4.29
CA THR A 13 8.37 9.44 -3.39
C THR A 13 8.39 8.92 -1.96
N THR A 14 7.24 8.45 -1.44
CA THR A 14 7.13 8.00 -0.05
C THR A 14 7.68 6.59 0.18
N SER A 15 7.40 5.64 -0.70
CA SER A 15 7.91 4.27 -0.59
C SER A 15 9.37 4.14 -1.03
N GLY A 16 9.85 5.08 -1.87
CA GLY A 16 11.14 4.99 -2.57
C GLY A 16 11.23 3.82 -3.56
N VAL A 17 10.08 3.30 -3.99
CA VAL A 17 9.95 2.39 -5.15
C VAL A 17 9.78 3.25 -6.41
N ALA A 18 10.45 2.91 -7.50
CA ALA A 18 10.34 3.69 -8.75
C ALA A 18 8.89 3.74 -9.26
N HIS A 19 8.42 4.91 -9.70
CA HIS A 19 7.02 5.06 -10.16
C HIS A 19 6.69 4.16 -11.36
N THR A 20 7.67 3.87 -12.21
CA THR A 20 7.54 2.95 -13.35
C THR A 20 7.33 1.51 -12.87
N THR A 21 8.02 1.09 -11.80
CA THR A 21 7.83 -0.21 -11.16
C THR A 21 6.42 -0.31 -10.57
N ILE A 22 5.95 0.72 -9.87
CA ILE A 22 4.58 0.78 -9.34
C ILE A 22 3.56 0.66 -10.47
N GLY A 23 3.75 1.40 -11.58
CA GLY A 23 2.88 1.31 -12.76
C GLY A 23 2.84 -0.11 -13.37
N ARG A 24 4.00 -0.77 -13.47
CA ARG A 24 4.11 -2.14 -14.00
C ARG A 24 3.47 -3.19 -13.10
N ILE A 25 3.58 -3.02 -11.78
CA ILE A 25 2.91 -3.86 -10.78
C ILE A 25 1.39 -3.72 -10.91
N LEU A 26 0.88 -2.48 -10.96
CA LEU A 26 -0.55 -2.21 -11.10
C LEU A 26 -1.11 -2.70 -12.44
N ALA A 27 -0.31 -2.67 -13.50
CA ALA A 27 -0.65 -3.25 -14.80
C ALA A 27 -0.55 -4.80 -14.83
N GLY A 28 -0.11 -5.44 -13.73
CA GLY A 28 0.05 -6.90 -13.67
C GLY A 28 1.20 -7.45 -14.51
N THR A 29 2.10 -6.60 -14.98
CA THR A 29 3.21 -6.98 -15.87
C THR A 29 4.46 -7.45 -15.13
N VAL A 30 4.55 -7.16 -13.83
CA VAL A 30 5.67 -7.50 -12.95
C VAL A 30 5.15 -7.83 -11.55
N LEU A 31 5.71 -8.86 -10.93
CA LEU A 31 5.53 -9.12 -9.50
C LEU A 31 6.52 -8.29 -8.69
N CYS A 32 6.06 -7.65 -7.61
CA CYS A 32 6.97 -7.01 -6.66
C CYS A 32 7.70 -8.04 -5.79
N ASP A 33 8.95 -7.75 -5.45
CA ASP A 33 9.65 -8.46 -4.37
C ASP A 33 9.10 -8.08 -2.99
N ILE A 34 9.41 -8.89 -1.98
CA ILE A 34 8.93 -8.72 -0.60
C ILE A 34 9.42 -7.38 0.01
N GLY A 35 10.62 -6.92 -0.32
CA GLY A 35 11.16 -5.65 0.17
C GLY A 35 10.39 -4.45 -0.40
N SER A 36 10.13 -4.47 -1.71
CA SER A 36 9.27 -3.47 -2.36
C SER A 36 7.84 -3.49 -1.80
N LEU A 37 7.29 -4.68 -1.53
CA LEU A 37 5.98 -4.83 -0.92
C LEU A 37 5.92 -4.19 0.48
N ALA A 38 6.89 -4.48 1.35
CA ALA A 38 6.95 -3.92 2.70
C ALA A 38 7.04 -2.38 2.69
N ARG A 39 7.82 -1.80 1.77
CA ARG A 39 7.94 -0.34 1.60
C ARG A 39 6.66 0.30 1.10
N LEU A 40 5.92 -0.40 0.23
CA LEU A 40 4.61 0.06 -0.23
C LEU A 40 3.56 -0.02 0.88
N GLU A 41 3.59 -1.06 1.72
CA GLU A 41 2.70 -1.21 2.87
C GLU A 41 2.95 -0.12 3.93
N ASP A 42 4.21 0.16 4.25
CA ASP A 42 4.62 1.25 5.13
C ASP A 42 4.15 2.62 4.60
N ALA A 43 4.42 2.90 3.32
CA ALA A 43 4.02 4.14 2.67
C ALA A 43 2.50 4.33 2.56
N LEU A 44 1.73 3.23 2.48
CA LEU A 44 0.26 3.27 2.44
C LEU A 44 -0.36 3.18 3.84
N GLY A 45 0.42 2.92 4.89
CA GLY A 45 -0.06 2.67 6.23
C GLY A 45 -1.05 1.50 6.33
N ARG A 46 -0.98 0.54 5.40
CA ARG A 46 -1.88 -0.61 5.34
C ARG A 46 -1.19 -1.84 4.77
N THR A 47 -1.55 -3.00 5.29
CA THR A 47 -1.15 -4.28 4.71
C THR A 47 -1.87 -4.52 3.39
N ILE A 48 -1.12 -4.82 2.34
CA ILE A 48 -1.60 -5.18 1.00
C ILE A 48 -1.70 -6.70 0.88
N TRP A 49 -0.72 -7.43 1.44
CA TRP A 49 -0.73 -8.88 1.40
C TRP A 49 -1.80 -9.45 2.34
N PRO A 50 -2.65 -10.38 1.88
CA PRO A 50 -3.62 -11.02 2.76
C PRO A 50 -2.89 -11.88 3.80
N GLU A 51 -2.97 -11.46 5.06
CA GLU A 51 -2.63 -12.33 6.19
C GLU A 51 -3.62 -13.50 6.18
N HIS A 52 -3.16 -14.70 5.85
CA HIS A 52 -3.99 -15.90 5.85
C HIS A 52 -4.52 -16.13 7.28
N GLY A 53 -5.80 -15.82 7.52
CA GLY A 53 -6.46 -15.91 8.82
C GLY A 53 -7.02 -14.60 9.38
N ARG A 54 -6.68 -13.45 8.79
CA ARG A 54 -7.21 -12.15 9.20
C ARG A 54 -7.99 -11.52 8.06
N THR A 55 -9.23 -11.97 7.87
CA THR A 55 -10.20 -11.21 7.06
C THR A 55 -10.26 -9.80 7.65
N PRO A 56 -9.90 -8.75 6.89
CA PRO A 56 -9.88 -7.40 7.45
C PRO A 56 -11.31 -7.03 7.83
N ASN A 57 -11.58 -6.95 9.14
CA ASN A 57 -12.82 -6.35 9.63
C ASN A 57 -12.81 -4.90 9.16
N ARG A 58 -13.70 -4.57 8.23
CA ARG A 58 -13.86 -3.27 7.54
C ARG A 58 -14.10 -2.07 8.48
N ARG A 59 -14.00 -2.24 9.80
CA ARG A 59 -14.31 -1.27 10.86
C ARG A 59 -13.11 -0.65 11.58
N SER A 60 -11.87 -1.00 11.26
CA SER A 60 -10.71 -0.44 12.00
C SER A 60 -10.10 0.84 11.40
N VAL A 61 -10.91 1.69 10.74
CA VAL A 61 -10.49 3.04 10.27
C VAL A 61 -11.02 4.13 11.19
N THR A 62 -11.06 3.89 12.50
CA THR A 62 -11.11 4.97 13.48
C THR A 62 -10.52 4.46 14.78
N ARG A 63 -9.28 4.90 15.05
CA ARG A 63 -8.82 5.35 16.38
C ARG A 63 -7.30 5.55 16.32
N ARG A 64 -6.88 6.81 16.28
CA ARG A 64 -6.15 7.45 17.39
C ARG A 64 -5.56 8.79 16.95
N ALA A 65 -6.12 9.87 17.49
CA ALA A 65 -5.42 11.08 17.92
C ALA A 65 -6.33 11.71 19.00
N THR A 66 -6.29 11.19 20.23
CA THR A 66 -5.51 11.69 21.39
C THR A 66 -5.94 13.09 21.84
N ALA A 67 -6.49 13.10 23.06
CA ALA A 67 -6.60 14.22 23.98
C ALA A 67 -5.22 14.69 24.45
#